data_AF-A0A822AWR4-F1
#
_entry.id   AF-A0A822AWR4-F1
#
_cell.length_a   1.000
_cell.length_b   1.000
_cell.length_c   1.000
_cell.angle_alpha   90.00
_cell.angle_beta   90.00
_cell.angle_gamma   90.00
#
_symmetry.space_group_name_H-M   'P 1'
#
loop_
_entity.id
_entity.type
_entity.pdbx_description
1 polymer ?
#
loop_
_entity_poly.entity_id
_entity_poly.type
_entity_poly.pdbx_seq_one_letter_code
_entity_poly.pdbx_strand_id
1 'polypeptide(L)' 'VKKAYRKLAKELHPDKNKDDPKAQERFQDLGAAYEALSDPDKRKVYDKHGEDGLKRQ' A
#
# COMPACT_ATOMS: atom_id res chain seq x y z
N VAL A 1 -7.32 -9.99 -0.12
CA VAL A 1 -6.54 -8.73 0.01
C VAL A 1 -6.62 -8.12 1.43
N LYS A 2 -7.83 -7.82 1.95
CA LYS A 2 -8.04 -7.27 3.31
C LYS A 2 -7.31 -7.99 4.46
N LYS A 3 -7.24 -9.33 4.43
CA LYS A 3 -6.57 -10.12 5.49
C LYS A 3 -5.04 -9.92 5.48
N ALA A 4 -4.43 -9.87 4.30
CA ALA A 4 -2.99 -9.63 4.14
C ALA A 4 -2.63 -8.19 4.51
N TYR A 5 -3.43 -7.21 4.05
CA TYR A 5 -3.26 -5.80 4.43
C TYR A 5 -3.29 -5.60 5.95
N ARG A 6 -4.28 -6.16 6.66
CA ARG A 6 -4.34 -6.04 8.12
C ARG A 6 -3.15 -6.66 8.85
N LYS A 7 -2.52 -7.70 8.27
CA LYS A 7 -1.33 -8.32 8.82
C LYS A 7 -0.12 -7.39 8.64
N LEU A 8 0.15 -6.99 7.40
CA LEU A 8 1.22 -6.05 7.05
C LEU A 8 1.08 -4.69 7.74
N ALA A 9 -0.13 -4.15 7.87
CA ALA A 9 -0.38 -2.88 8.53
C ALA A 9 -0.02 -2.93 10.02
N LYS A 10 -0.18 -4.08 10.69
CA LYS A 10 0.26 -4.25 12.08
C LYS A 10 1.77 -4.42 12.18
N GLU A 11 2.41 -5.01 11.18
CA GLU A 11 3.87 -5.21 11.14
C GLU A 11 4.62 -3.92 10.79
N LEU A 12 4.09 -3.14 9.84
CA LEU A 12 4.65 -1.87 9.37
C LEU A 12 4.12 -0.64 10.13
N HIS A 13 3.30 -0.84 11.18
CA HIS A 13 2.70 0.28 11.90
C HIS A 13 3.78 1.20 12.48
N PRO A 14 3.70 2.53 12.33
CA PRO A 14 4.69 3.46 12.87
C PRO A 14 4.79 3.36 14.40
N ASP A 15 3.72 3.00 15.10
CA ASP A 15 3.76 2.76 16.56
C ASP A 15 4.65 1.55 16.96
N LYS A 16 4.84 0.57 16.07
CA LYS A 16 5.79 -0.54 16.32
C LYS A 16 7.19 -0.26 15.79
N ASN A 17 7.31 0.69 14.87
CA ASN A 17 8.55 1.01 14.16
C ASN A 17 8.89 2.50 14.37
N LYS A 18 8.81 2.97 15.62
CA LYS A 18 9.05 4.40 15.96
C LYS A 18 10.48 4.84 15.64
N ASP A 19 11.41 3.89 15.67
CA ASP A 19 12.84 4.08 15.40
C ASP A 19 13.18 4.04 13.90
N ASP A 20 12.26 3.58 13.04
CA ASP A 20 12.46 3.57 11.59
C ASP A 20 11.74 4.77 10.95
N PRO A 21 12.48 5.82 10.51
CA PRO A 21 11.87 6.96 9.83
C PRO A 21 11.18 6.59 8.52
N LYS A 22 11.50 5.41 7.94
CA LYS A 22 10.84 4.87 6.74
C LYS A 22 9.58 4.08 7.08
N ALA A 23 9.25 3.85 8.35
CA ALA A 23 8.01 3.18 8.74
C ALA A 23 6.79 3.93 8.21
N GLN A 24 6.82 5.27 8.27
CA GLN A 24 5.75 6.11 7.76
C GLN A 24 5.62 6.01 6.23
N GLU A 25 6.75 6.02 5.52
CA GLU A 25 6.79 5.86 4.07
C GLU A 25 6.25 4.48 3.65
N ARG A 26 6.71 3.40 4.30
CA ARG A 26 6.21 2.04 4.06
C ARG A 26 4.74 1.88 4.39
N PHE A 27 4.24 2.57 5.41
CA PHE A 27 2.83 2.53 5.79
C PHE A 27 1.95 3.27 4.78
N GLN A 28 2.43 4.40 4.24
CA GLN A 28 1.79 5.09 3.11
C GLN A 28 1.77 4.22 1.85
N ASP A 29 2.88 3.58 1.53
CA ASP A 29 3.02 2.68 0.38
C ASP A 29 2.06 1.48 0.48
N LEU A 30 1.96 0.89 1.68
CA LEU A 30 1.00 -0.18 1.98
C LEU A 30 -0.45 0.28 1.78
N GLY A 31 -0.78 1.52 2.15
CA GLY A 31 -2.09 2.12 1.93
C GLY A 31 -2.41 2.26 0.44
N ALA A 32 -1.48 2.81 -0.34
CA ALA A 32 -1.60 2.96 -1.78
C ALA A 32 -1.75 1.60 -2.49
N ALA A 33 -0.92 0.62 -2.13
CA ALA A 33 -1.00 -0.74 -2.66
C ALA A 33 -2.34 -1.41 -2.30
N TYR A 34 -2.85 -1.21 -1.08
CA TYR A 34 -4.14 -1.75 -0.69
C TYR A 34 -5.29 -1.10 -1.46
N GLU A 35 -5.26 0.20 -1.69
CA GLU A 35 -6.28 0.88 -2.47
C GLU A 35 -6.29 0.41 -3.93
N ALA A 36 -5.10 0.22 -4.52
CA ALA A 36 -4.93 -0.34 -5.85
C ALA A 36 -5.42 -1.80 -5.94
N LEU A 37 -5.13 -2.63 -4.94
CA LEU A 37 -5.49 -4.05 -4.92
C LEU A 37 -6.92 -4.32 -4.43
N SER A 38 -7.53 -3.36 -3.72
CA SER A 38 -8.91 -3.44 -3.24
C SER A 38 -9.90 -3.24 -4.38
N ASP A 39 -9.52 -2.47 -5.39
CA ASP A 39 -10.36 -2.19 -6.54
C ASP A 39 -9.88 -3.00 -7.76
N PRO A 40 -10.68 -3.94 -8.29
CA PRO A 40 -10.26 -4.81 -9.38
C PRO A 40 -9.96 -4.04 -10.69
N ASP A 41 -10.55 -2.86 -10.88
CA ASP A 41 -10.25 -1.99 -12.02
C ASP A 41 -8.92 -1.27 -11.82
N LYS A 42 -8.67 -0.71 -10.63
CA LYS A 42 -7.35 -0.12 -10.30
C LYS A 42 -6.23 -1.15 -10.35
N ARG A 43 -6.50 -2.39 -9.93
CA ARG A 43 -5.54 -3.50 -10.03
C ARG A 43 -5.19 -3.80 -11.48
N LYS A 44 -6.18 -3.84 -12.39
CA LYS A 44 -5.93 -4.02 -13.82
C LYS A 44 -5.11 -2.87 -14.41
N VAL A 45 -5.37 -1.64 -13.98
CA VAL A 45 -4.58 -0.46 -14.39
C VAL A 45 -3.15 -0.57 -13.89
N TYR A 46 -2.94 -0.97 -12.63
CA TYR A 46 -1.60 -1.18 -12.06
C TYR A 46 -0.86 -2.35 -12.73
N ASP A 47 -1.52 -3.48 -13.00
CA ASP A 47 -0.93 -4.61 -13.74
C ASP A 47 -0.61 -4.23 -15.20
N LYS A 48 -1.37 -3.32 -15.83
CA LYS A 48 -1.11 -2.86 -17.21
C LYS A 48 -0.12 -1.71 -17.33
N HIS A 49 -0.09 -0.79 -16.38
CA HIS A 49 0.61 0.49 -16.48
C HIS A 49 1.61 0.74 -15.33
N GLY A 50 1.72 -0.17 -14.37
CA GLY A 50 2.58 -0.01 -13.19
C GLY A 50 2.13 1.13 -12.28
N GLU A 51 3.05 1.54 -11.40
CA GLU A 51 2.85 2.59 -10.39
C GLU A 51 2.56 3.97 -11.01
N ASP A 52 2.99 4.18 -12.25
CA ASP A 52 2.84 5.43 -13.01
C ASP A 52 1.38 5.70 -13.40
N GLY A 53 0.60 4.65 -13.66
CA GLY A 53 -0.82 4.75 -14.01
C GLY A 53 -1.73 5.11 -12.83
N LEU A 54 -1.29 4.87 -11.59
CA LEU A 54 -2.10 5.09 -10.40
C LEU A 54 -1.88 6.48 -9.77
N LYS A 55 -0.72 7.11 -10.01
CA LYS A 55 -0.36 8.45 -9.49
C LYS A 55 -0.97 9.62 -10.26
N ARG A 56 -1.68 9.37 -11.36
CA ARG A 56 -2.05 10.40 -12.35
C ARG A 56 -3.52 10.83 -12.36
N GLN A 57 -4.29 10.53 -11.31
CA GLN A 57 -5.70 10.91 -11.20
C GLN A 57 -5.97 11.93 -10.10
#